data_AF-S0NZJ8-F1
#
_entry.id   AF-S0NZJ8-F1
#
_cell.length_a   1.000
_cell.length_b   1.000
_cell.length_c   1.000
_cell.angle_alpha   90.00
_cell.angle_beta   90.00
_cell.angle_gamma   90.00
#
_symmetry.space_group_name_H-M   'P 1'
#
loop_
_entity.id
_entity.type
_entity.pdbx_description
1 polymer ?
#
loop_
_entity_poly.entity_id
_entity_poly.type
_entity_poly.pdbx_seq_one_letter_code
_entity_poly.pdbx_strand_id
1 'polypeptide(L)'
;MEWWGLWIPFLGTLLTAIINVILVSIQNIKNRKFEDEVRQKQDNFQREQILRDEQFTLKITLDRHNFEESMTKLKIDADLKAKARLEWISQVRELVAVYMSEISNIVSLIDKINQSYIFNYLDKSIKYTQDEKFENFIKFTDTKLQIVFENHKFKINELSEKILLYFSDKEEHHDIEEIIKEASSQILHLEVIKDFLYIQKPETISDTVSGFNEIRKFLSENIMDIRIIFREYLKQEWDKAKEGK
;
A
#
# COMPACT_ATOMS: atom_id res chain seq x y z
N MET A 1 -26.37 11.85 123.67
CA MET A 1 -26.46 12.53 122.36
C MET A 1 -25.77 11.67 121.30
N GLU A 2 -26.40 10.60 120.81
CA GLU A 2 -25.74 9.60 119.94
C GLU A 2 -26.43 9.37 118.58
N TRP A 3 -27.32 10.28 118.18
CA TRP A 3 -28.04 10.14 116.90
C TRP A 3 -27.21 10.60 115.69
N TRP A 4 -26.16 11.39 115.89
CA TRP A 4 -25.30 11.90 114.81
C TRP A 4 -24.38 10.85 114.18
N GLY A 5 -24.03 9.77 114.90
CA GLY A 5 -23.14 8.71 114.40
C GLY A 5 -23.77 7.79 113.34
N LEU A 6 -25.10 7.71 113.29
CA LEU A 6 -25.86 6.88 112.33
C LEU A 6 -26.11 7.60 110.99
N TRP A 7 -26.18 8.94 110.98
CA TRP A 7 -26.43 9.72 109.77
C TRP A 7 -25.20 9.89 108.89
N ILE A 8 -23.99 9.86 109.45
CA ILE A 8 -22.73 10.01 108.70
C ILE A 8 -22.53 8.87 107.67
N PRO A 9 -22.66 7.58 108.02
CA PRO A 9 -22.56 6.51 107.03
C PRO A 9 -23.68 6.55 105.99
N PHE A 10 -24.88 6.99 106.36
CA PHE A 10 -26.04 7.08 105.47
C PHE A 10 -25.93 8.23 104.45
N LEU A 11 -25.45 9.40 104.89
CA LEU A 11 -25.10 10.52 104.01
C LEU A 11 -23.91 10.19 103.12
N GLY A 12 -22.93 9.46 103.65
CA GLY A 12 -21.79 8.94 102.90
C GLY A 12 -22.24 8.06 101.72
N THR A 13 -23.06 7.04 101.96
CA THR A 13 -23.59 6.17 100.89
C THR A 13 -24.47 6.89 99.89
N LEU A 14 -25.29 7.85 100.32
CA LEU A 14 -26.09 8.70 99.42
C LEU A 14 -25.20 9.55 98.50
N LEU A 15 -24.15 10.18 99.05
CA LEU A 15 -23.16 10.93 98.28
C LEU A 15 -22.42 10.04 97.29
N THR A 16 -21.98 8.84 97.71
CA THR A 16 -21.30 7.90 96.83
C THR A 16 -22.22 7.43 95.71
N ALA A 17 -23.51 7.17 96.00
CA ALA A 17 -24.50 6.80 95.00
C ALA A 17 -24.74 7.92 93.97
N ILE A 18 -24.87 9.17 94.42
CA ILE A 18 -25.02 10.35 93.54
C ILE A 18 -23.78 10.54 92.66
N ILE A 19 -22.59 10.45 93.25
CA ILE A 19 -21.31 10.56 92.52
C ILE A 19 -21.20 9.44 91.47
N ASN A 20 -21.60 8.21 91.81
CA ASN A 20 -21.60 7.09 90.87
C ASN A 20 -22.57 7.34 89.69
N VAL A 21 -23.78 7.82 89.96
CA VAL A 21 -24.77 8.12 88.91
C VAL A 21 -24.26 9.22 87.97
N ILE A 22 -23.58 10.24 88.51
CA ILE A 22 -22.97 11.31 87.73
C ILE A 22 -21.79 10.77 86.89
N LEU A 23 -20.90 9.97 87.48
CA LEU A 23 -19.76 9.35 86.79
C LEU A 23 -20.22 8.44 85.65
N VAL A 24 -21.22 7.59 85.90
CA VAL A 24 -21.81 6.69 84.89
C VAL A 24 -22.49 7.48 83.79
N SER A 25 -23.18 8.58 84.12
CA SER A 25 -23.80 9.45 83.09
C SER A 25 -22.73 10.13 82.22
N ILE A 26 -21.64 10.64 82.81
CA ILE A 26 -20.52 11.22 82.07
C ILE A 26 -19.83 10.17 81.18
N GLN A 27 -19.61 8.96 81.70
CA GLN A 27 -19.04 7.85 80.93
C GLN A 27 -19.95 7.43 79.77
N ASN A 28 -21.26 7.31 80.00
CA ASN A 28 -22.22 6.99 78.94
C ASN A 28 -22.25 8.05 77.84
N ILE A 29 -22.17 9.35 78.19
CA ILE A 29 -22.11 10.43 77.21
C ILE A 29 -20.81 10.34 76.39
N LYS A 30 -19.67 10.08 77.04
CA LYS A 30 -18.39 9.89 76.34
C LYS A 30 -18.40 8.66 75.44
N ASN A 31 -18.95 7.54 75.90
CA ASN A 31 -19.04 6.31 75.12
C ASN A 31 -19.93 6.49 73.88
N ARG A 32 -21.09 7.14 74.02
CA ARG A 32 -21.96 7.45 72.87
C ARG A 32 -21.27 8.32 71.82
N LYS A 33 -20.59 9.39 72.25
CA LYS A 33 -19.80 10.25 71.34
C LYS A 33 -18.70 9.46 70.63
N PHE A 34 -18.01 8.60 71.36
CA PHE A 34 -16.97 7.75 70.78
C PHE A 34 -17.54 6.74 69.78
N GLU A 35 -18.67 6.10 70.09
CA GLU A 35 -19.38 5.19 69.18
C GLU A 35 -19.83 5.91 67.90
N ASP A 36 -20.36 7.13 68.02
CA ASP A 36 -20.77 7.96 66.88
C ASP A 36 -19.56 8.36 66.02
N GLU A 37 -18.43 8.76 66.63
CA GLU A 37 -17.19 9.07 65.91
C GLU A 37 -16.61 7.85 65.18
N VAL A 38 -16.65 6.67 65.81
CA VAL A 38 -16.20 5.42 65.20
C VAL A 38 -17.10 5.03 64.04
N ARG A 39 -18.43 5.12 64.19
CA ARG A 39 -19.38 4.89 63.10
C ARG A 39 -19.16 5.84 61.94
N GLN A 40 -18.99 7.13 62.22
CA GLN A 40 -18.75 8.14 61.19
C GLN A 40 -17.44 7.87 60.43
N LYS A 41 -16.36 7.50 61.13
CA LYS A 41 -15.09 7.11 60.50
C LYS A 41 -15.24 5.86 59.63
N GLN A 42 -16.01 4.88 60.08
CA GLN A 42 -16.25 3.64 59.34
C GLN A 42 -17.09 3.89 58.08
N ASP A 43 -18.14 4.71 58.16
CA ASP A 43 -18.95 5.12 57.01
C ASP A 43 -18.14 5.94 56.00
N ASN A 44 -17.33 6.88 56.47
CA ASN A 44 -16.45 7.67 55.60
C ASN A 44 -15.42 6.78 54.89
N PHE A 45 -14.81 5.83 55.62
CA PHE A 45 -13.87 4.89 55.05
C PHE A 45 -14.52 3.99 53.97
N GLN A 46 -15.74 3.50 54.22
CA GLN A 46 -16.50 2.73 53.22
C GLN A 46 -16.81 3.57 51.98
N ARG A 47 -17.26 4.81 52.15
CA ARG A 47 -17.51 5.74 51.04
C ARG A 47 -16.25 6.00 50.23
N GLU A 48 -15.11 6.21 50.88
CA GLU A 48 -13.84 6.38 50.19
C GLU A 48 -13.40 5.12 49.43
N GLN A 49 -13.62 3.93 49.98
CA GLN A 49 -13.37 2.68 49.25
C GLN A 49 -14.25 2.56 48.01
N ILE A 50 -15.56 2.80 48.15
CA ILE A 50 -16.51 2.77 47.02
C ILE A 50 -16.08 3.77 45.94
N LEU A 51 -15.75 5.01 46.31
CA LEU A 51 -15.29 6.02 45.35
C LEU A 51 -14.00 5.61 44.63
N ARG A 52 -13.05 4.99 45.34
CA ARG A 52 -11.82 4.47 44.72
C ARG A 52 -12.11 3.33 43.75
N ASP A 53 -13.00 2.41 44.12
CA ASP A 53 -13.40 1.27 43.28
C ASP A 53 -14.17 1.74 42.03
N GLU A 54 -15.04 2.73 42.17
CA GLU A 54 -15.74 3.38 41.05
C GLU A 54 -14.74 4.08 40.11
N GLN A 55 -13.80 4.87 40.65
CA GLN A 55 -12.76 5.52 39.86
C GLN A 55 -11.86 4.52 39.13
N PHE A 56 -11.50 3.42 39.79
CA PHE A 56 -10.72 2.35 39.20
C PHE A 56 -11.48 1.67 38.05
N THR A 57 -12.78 1.39 38.26
CA THR A 57 -13.65 0.79 37.24
C THR A 57 -13.80 1.71 36.03
N LEU A 58 -14.02 3.01 36.26
CA LEU A 58 -14.08 4.03 35.21
C LEU A 58 -12.77 4.11 34.43
N LYS A 59 -11.64 4.11 35.14
CA LYS A 59 -10.31 4.12 34.52
C LYS A 59 -10.09 2.89 33.64
N ILE A 60 -10.38 1.68 34.14
CA ILE A 60 -10.27 0.45 33.34
C ILE A 60 -11.17 0.53 32.10
N THR A 61 -12.40 1.00 32.25
CA THR A 61 -13.37 1.09 31.15
C THR A 61 -12.88 2.07 30.09
N LEU A 62 -12.34 3.22 30.51
CA LEU A 62 -11.76 4.22 29.62
C LEU A 62 -10.51 3.68 28.91
N ASP A 63 -9.60 3.05 29.66
CA ASP A 63 -8.37 2.46 29.10
C ASP A 63 -8.70 1.38 28.07
N ARG A 64 -9.71 0.54 28.35
CA ARG A 64 -10.21 -0.47 27.41
C ARG A 64 -10.82 0.17 26.17
N HIS A 65 -11.67 1.18 26.32
CA HIS A 65 -12.26 1.90 25.19
C HIS A 65 -11.18 2.53 24.31
N ASN A 66 -10.21 3.22 24.92
CA ASN A 66 -9.09 3.83 24.20
C ASN A 66 -8.25 2.79 23.45
N PHE A 67 -8.02 1.63 24.06
CA PHE A 67 -7.34 0.52 23.42
C PHE A 67 -8.15 -0.01 22.21
N GLU A 68 -9.45 -0.27 22.37
CA GLU A 68 -10.34 -0.72 21.29
C GLU A 68 -10.40 0.28 20.13
N GLU A 69 -10.45 1.58 20.43
CA GLU A 69 -10.40 2.65 19.43
C GLU A 69 -9.07 2.67 18.69
N SER A 70 -7.95 2.55 19.41
CA SER A 70 -6.60 2.51 18.80
C SER A 70 -6.42 1.28 17.90
N MET A 71 -6.89 0.11 18.32
CA MET A 71 -6.86 -1.11 17.53
C MET A 71 -7.74 -1.01 16.29
N THR A 72 -8.89 -0.35 16.40
CA THR A 72 -9.80 -0.11 15.26
C THR A 72 -9.14 0.82 14.25
N LYS A 73 -8.52 1.92 14.71
CA LYS A 73 -7.77 2.84 13.83
C LYS A 73 -6.62 2.14 13.10
N LEU A 74 -5.85 1.30 13.79
CA LEU A 74 -4.77 0.53 13.18
C LEU A 74 -5.27 -0.43 12.11
N LYS A 75 -6.40 -1.12 12.36
CA LYS A 75 -7.04 -1.99 11.36
C LYS A 75 -7.49 -1.20 10.13
N ILE A 76 -8.17 -0.07 10.34
CA ILE A 76 -8.64 0.78 9.24
C ILE A 76 -7.46 1.30 8.40
N ASP A 77 -6.38 1.76 9.04
CA ASP A 77 -5.20 2.24 8.32
C ASP A 77 -4.52 1.12 7.51
N ALA A 78 -4.40 -0.09 8.08
CA ALA A 78 -3.88 -1.25 7.36
C ALA A 78 -4.75 -1.64 6.16
N ASP A 79 -6.07 -1.67 6.32
CA ASP A 79 -7.02 -1.98 5.24
C ASP A 79 -6.97 -0.92 4.12
N LEU A 80 -6.86 0.36 4.49
CA LEU A 80 -6.72 1.46 3.52
C LEU A 80 -5.41 1.35 2.73
N LYS A 81 -4.29 1.05 3.40
CA LYS A 81 -2.99 0.83 2.76
C LYS A 81 -3.02 -0.38 1.83
N ALA A 82 -3.57 -1.50 2.28
CA ALA A 82 -3.72 -2.69 1.44
C ALA A 82 -4.57 -2.40 0.19
N LYS A 83 -5.69 -1.69 0.36
CA LYS A 83 -6.55 -1.29 -0.76
C LYS A 83 -5.84 -0.38 -1.74
N ALA A 84 -5.13 0.64 -1.26
CA ALA A 84 -4.36 1.56 -2.10
C ALA A 84 -3.26 0.81 -2.89
N ARG A 85 -2.57 -0.14 -2.24
CA ARG A 85 -1.54 -0.97 -2.88
C ARG A 85 -2.13 -1.88 -3.95
N LEU A 86 -3.29 -2.51 -3.70
CA LEU A 86 -3.99 -3.33 -4.70
C LEU A 86 -4.45 -2.51 -5.91
N GLU A 87 -4.95 -1.30 -5.68
CA GLU A 87 -5.35 -0.38 -6.75
C GLU A 87 -4.13 0.06 -7.58
N TRP A 88 -3.03 0.42 -6.91
CA TRP A 88 -1.76 0.74 -7.57
C TRP A 88 -1.24 -0.43 -8.42
N ILE A 89 -1.24 -1.67 -7.89
CA ILE A 89 -0.87 -2.87 -8.66
C ILE A 89 -1.74 -3.01 -9.91
N SER A 90 -3.05 -2.78 -9.79
CA SER A 90 -3.99 -2.88 -10.91
C SER A 90 -3.67 -1.86 -12.01
N GLN A 91 -3.40 -0.60 -11.63
CA GLN A 91 -3.05 0.46 -12.57
C GLN A 91 -1.73 0.16 -13.29
N VAL A 92 -0.71 -0.29 -12.56
CA VAL A 92 0.59 -0.68 -13.16
C VAL A 92 0.42 -1.85 -14.13
N ARG A 93 -0.36 -2.88 -13.78
CA ARG A 93 -0.63 -4.02 -14.68
C ARG A 93 -1.29 -3.56 -15.99
N GLU A 94 -2.26 -2.66 -15.90
CA GLU A 94 -2.93 -2.12 -17.07
C GLU A 94 -1.94 -1.35 -17.96
N LEU A 95 -1.15 -0.44 -17.38
CA LEU A 95 -0.16 0.34 -18.13
C LEU A 95 0.87 -0.55 -18.82
N VAL A 96 1.41 -1.55 -18.11
CA VAL A 96 2.42 -2.47 -18.66
C VAL A 96 1.81 -3.36 -19.74
N ALA A 97 0.56 -3.78 -19.60
CA ALA A 97 -0.15 -4.54 -20.63
C ALA A 97 -0.32 -3.71 -21.92
N VAL A 98 -0.72 -2.45 -21.79
CA VAL A 98 -0.84 -1.54 -22.94
C VAL A 98 0.55 -1.30 -23.55
N TYR A 99 1.58 -1.06 -22.74
CA TYR A 99 2.97 -0.87 -23.19
C TYR A 99 3.46 -2.06 -24.03
N MET A 100 3.36 -3.28 -23.51
CA MET A 100 3.73 -4.50 -24.25
C MET A 100 2.89 -4.69 -25.52
N SER A 101 1.62 -4.29 -25.50
CA SER A 101 0.75 -4.36 -26.69
C SER A 101 1.23 -3.42 -27.78
N GLU A 102 1.72 -2.22 -27.45
CA GLU A 102 2.26 -1.29 -28.44
C GLU A 102 3.55 -1.82 -29.06
N ILE A 103 4.43 -2.44 -28.28
CA ILE A 103 5.62 -3.14 -28.82
C ILE A 103 5.18 -4.30 -29.74
N SER A 104 4.16 -5.06 -29.34
CA SER A 104 3.62 -6.16 -30.16
C SER A 104 3.01 -5.67 -31.48
N ASN A 105 2.42 -4.47 -31.49
CA ASN A 105 1.92 -3.84 -32.72
C ASN A 105 3.08 -3.52 -33.67
N ILE A 106 4.19 -3.00 -33.15
CA ILE A 106 5.42 -2.78 -33.92
C ILE A 106 5.93 -4.09 -34.53
N VAL A 107 6.04 -5.16 -33.74
CA VAL A 107 6.43 -6.49 -34.22
C VAL A 107 5.53 -6.96 -35.37
N SER A 108 4.22 -6.79 -35.22
CA SER A 108 3.23 -7.16 -36.24
C SER A 108 3.36 -6.33 -37.52
N LEU A 109 3.75 -5.06 -37.41
CA LEU A 109 3.99 -4.19 -38.56
C LEU A 109 5.25 -4.62 -39.32
N ILE A 110 6.32 -4.94 -38.58
CA ILE A 110 7.57 -5.47 -39.14
C ILE A 110 7.29 -6.76 -39.92
N ASP A 111 6.51 -7.69 -39.36
CA ASP A 111 6.13 -8.94 -40.03
C ASP A 111 5.36 -8.69 -41.33
N LYS A 112 4.42 -7.74 -41.34
CA LYS A 112 3.66 -7.35 -42.55
C LYS A 112 4.55 -6.74 -43.62
N ILE A 113 5.50 -5.89 -43.22
CA ILE A 113 6.46 -5.27 -44.15
C ILE A 113 7.34 -6.34 -44.77
N ASN A 114 7.90 -7.24 -43.94
CA ASN A 114 8.76 -8.32 -44.41
C ASN A 114 8.02 -9.21 -45.41
N GLN A 115 6.80 -9.64 -45.09
CA GLN A 115 5.97 -10.43 -46.02
C GLN A 115 5.68 -9.69 -47.33
N SER A 116 5.34 -8.41 -47.26
CA SER A 116 5.06 -7.63 -48.46
C SER A 116 6.30 -7.41 -49.33
N TYR A 117 7.47 -7.23 -48.71
CA TYR A 117 8.75 -7.13 -49.41
C TYR A 117 9.09 -8.44 -50.14
N ILE A 118 8.98 -9.59 -49.45
CA ILE A 118 9.21 -10.91 -50.04
C ILE A 118 8.27 -11.14 -51.23
N PHE A 119 6.98 -10.84 -51.07
CA PHE A 119 5.97 -11.01 -52.14
C PHE A 119 6.33 -10.17 -53.38
N ASN A 120 6.65 -8.89 -53.18
CA ASN A 120 7.00 -7.98 -54.28
C ASN A 120 8.31 -8.37 -54.99
N TYR A 121 9.31 -8.88 -54.26
CA TYR A 121 10.54 -9.37 -54.89
C TYR A 121 10.28 -10.63 -55.72
N LEU A 122 9.51 -11.59 -55.19
CA LEU A 122 9.15 -12.81 -55.93
C LEU A 122 8.33 -12.48 -57.20
N ASP A 123 7.41 -11.54 -57.14
CA ASP A 123 6.63 -11.10 -58.32
C ASP A 123 7.52 -10.43 -59.39
N LYS A 124 8.53 -9.64 -58.98
CA LYS A 124 9.57 -9.09 -59.89
C LYS A 124 10.33 -10.17 -60.65
N SER A 125 10.63 -11.31 -60.00
CA SER A 125 11.34 -12.43 -60.66
C SER A 125 10.51 -13.12 -61.75
N ILE A 126 9.18 -12.87 -61.78
CA ILE A 126 8.23 -13.53 -62.68
C ILE A 126 7.79 -12.61 -63.84
N LYS A 127 7.92 -11.27 -63.75
CA LYS A 127 7.57 -10.33 -64.85
C LYS A 127 8.51 -9.11 -64.96
N TYR A 128 9.28 -9.07 -66.06
CA TYR A 128 9.99 -7.87 -66.54
C TYR A 128 9.00 -6.82 -67.08
N THR A 129 8.35 -6.06 -66.20
CA THR A 129 7.84 -4.70 -66.46
C THR A 129 7.05 -4.24 -65.23
N GLN A 130 7.68 -3.45 -64.34
CA GLN A 130 7.08 -2.33 -63.59
C GLN A 130 8.01 -1.89 -62.43
N ASP A 131 9.07 -1.15 -62.74
CA ASP A 131 9.84 -0.43 -61.72
C ASP A 131 9.01 0.70 -61.07
N GLU A 132 8.04 1.28 -61.79
CA GLU A 132 7.19 2.37 -61.30
C GLU A 132 6.18 1.94 -60.20
N LYS A 133 5.70 0.68 -60.22
CA LYS A 133 4.82 0.16 -59.14
C LYS A 133 5.59 -0.16 -57.88
N PHE A 134 6.83 -0.62 -58.00
CA PHE A 134 7.69 -0.86 -56.86
C PHE A 134 8.14 0.46 -56.21
N GLU A 135 8.51 1.46 -57.02
CA GLU A 135 8.80 2.80 -56.51
C GLU A 135 7.57 3.44 -55.84
N ASN A 136 6.38 3.37 -56.44
CA ASN A 136 5.16 3.87 -55.82
C ASN A 136 4.72 3.07 -54.59
N PHE A 137 4.96 1.75 -54.55
CA PHE A 137 4.79 0.93 -53.35
C PHE A 137 5.71 1.46 -52.25
N ILE A 138 7.03 1.56 -52.50
CA ILE A 138 8.01 2.11 -51.57
C ILE A 138 7.57 3.49 -51.07
N LYS A 139 7.22 4.42 -51.97
CA LYS A 139 6.80 5.80 -51.63
C LYS A 139 5.50 5.89 -50.84
N PHE A 140 4.52 5.02 -51.12
CA PHE A 140 3.23 5.00 -50.41
C PHE A 140 3.33 4.26 -49.07
N THR A 141 4.14 3.20 -49.00
CA THR A 141 4.50 2.55 -47.74
C THR A 141 5.32 3.49 -46.85
N ASP A 142 6.17 4.33 -47.44
CA ASP A 142 7.06 5.26 -46.74
C ASP A 142 6.30 6.15 -45.76
N THR A 143 5.41 7.00 -46.26
CA THR A 143 4.82 8.06 -45.44
C THR A 143 3.79 7.52 -44.45
N LYS A 144 2.97 6.55 -44.87
CA LYS A 144 1.87 6.06 -44.03
C LYS A 144 2.37 5.07 -42.97
N LEU A 145 3.33 4.20 -43.29
CA LEU A 145 3.92 3.32 -42.27
C LEU A 145 4.81 4.13 -41.35
N GLN A 146 5.57 5.12 -41.84
CA GLN A 146 6.34 6.00 -40.97
C GLN A 146 5.45 6.69 -39.94
N ILE A 147 4.32 7.28 -40.36
CA ILE A 147 3.35 7.87 -39.43
C ILE A 147 2.87 6.84 -38.39
N VAL A 148 2.59 5.60 -38.81
CA VAL A 148 2.13 4.54 -37.90
C VAL A 148 3.23 4.13 -36.91
N PHE A 149 4.48 3.95 -37.36
CA PHE A 149 5.62 3.66 -36.49
C PHE A 149 5.88 4.78 -35.48
N GLU A 150 5.88 6.04 -35.95
CA GLU A 150 6.06 7.21 -35.08
C GLU A 150 4.96 7.31 -34.02
N ASN A 151 3.71 7.00 -34.38
CA ASN A 151 2.61 6.98 -33.43
C ASN A 151 2.80 5.91 -32.33
N HIS A 152 3.21 4.70 -32.71
CA HIS A 152 3.50 3.64 -31.74
C HIS A 152 4.72 4.01 -30.87
N LYS A 153 5.78 4.57 -31.47
CA LYS A 153 6.97 5.05 -30.75
C LYS A 153 6.61 6.13 -29.72
N PHE A 154 5.86 7.15 -30.13
CA PHE A 154 5.41 8.21 -29.23
C PHE A 154 4.63 7.62 -28.06
N LYS A 155 3.70 6.70 -28.34
CA LYS A 155 2.87 6.08 -27.31
C LYS A 155 3.68 5.19 -26.38
N ILE A 156 4.67 4.47 -26.89
CA ILE A 156 5.56 3.65 -26.07
C ILE A 156 6.39 4.54 -25.13
N ASN A 157 6.95 5.65 -25.63
CA ASN A 157 7.65 6.62 -24.80
C ASN A 157 6.73 7.26 -23.74
N GLU A 158 5.51 7.65 -24.12
CA GLU A 158 4.52 8.19 -23.17
C GLU A 158 4.21 7.16 -22.06
N LEU A 159 4.02 5.90 -22.44
CA LEU A 159 3.75 4.82 -21.51
C LEU A 159 4.97 4.48 -20.64
N SER A 160 6.20 4.54 -21.16
CA SER A 160 7.40 4.33 -20.35
C SER A 160 7.51 5.37 -19.25
N GLU A 161 7.33 6.65 -19.58
CA GLU A 161 7.35 7.72 -18.57
C GLU A 161 6.25 7.53 -17.52
N LYS A 162 5.02 7.21 -17.95
CA LYS A 162 3.91 6.93 -17.03
C LYS A 162 4.19 5.74 -16.11
N ILE A 163 4.79 4.67 -16.63
CA ILE A 163 5.19 3.51 -15.84
C ILE A 163 6.24 3.95 -14.81
N LEU A 164 7.28 4.66 -15.23
CA LEU A 164 8.37 5.11 -14.36
C LEU A 164 7.89 6.03 -13.23
N LEU A 165 6.82 6.82 -13.42
CA LEU A 165 6.23 7.63 -12.34
C LEU A 165 5.68 6.80 -11.16
N TYR A 166 5.37 5.52 -11.37
CA TYR A 166 4.93 4.62 -10.31
C TYR A 166 6.08 3.98 -9.53
N PHE A 167 7.31 4.16 -9.99
CA PHE A 167 8.52 3.62 -9.38
C PHE A 167 9.38 4.79 -8.88
N SER A 168 10.16 4.52 -7.84
CA SER A 168 11.10 5.50 -7.28
C SER A 168 12.51 4.99 -7.49
N ASP A 169 13.48 5.90 -7.55
CA ASP A 169 14.90 5.58 -7.66
C ASP A 169 15.39 4.87 -6.39
N LYS A 170 15.15 3.57 -6.33
CA LYS A 170 15.45 2.64 -5.24
C LYS A 170 15.97 1.35 -5.85
N GLU A 171 16.83 0.67 -5.12
CA GLU A 171 17.43 -0.60 -5.52
C GLU A 171 16.37 -1.65 -5.91
N GLU A 172 15.24 -1.72 -5.20
CA GLU A 172 14.13 -2.65 -5.50
C GLU A 172 13.41 -2.40 -6.84
N HIS A 173 13.61 -1.24 -7.46
CA HIS A 173 13.02 -0.87 -8.75
C HIS A 173 14.04 -0.83 -9.89
N HIS A 174 15.32 -1.13 -9.62
CA HIS A 174 16.40 -0.97 -10.59
C HIS A 174 16.13 -1.74 -11.89
N ASP A 175 15.80 -3.02 -11.78
CA ASP A 175 15.51 -3.89 -12.94
C ASP A 175 14.31 -3.38 -13.77
N ILE A 176 13.32 -2.76 -13.11
CA ILE A 176 12.16 -2.17 -13.77
C ILE A 176 12.56 -0.91 -14.53
N GLU A 177 13.36 -0.05 -13.91
CA GLU A 177 13.83 1.17 -14.57
C GLU A 177 14.73 0.84 -15.76
N GLU A 178 15.65 -0.12 -15.59
CA GLU A 178 16.59 -0.55 -16.62
C GLU A 178 15.84 -1.09 -17.83
N ILE A 179 14.94 -2.08 -17.65
CA ILE A 179 14.23 -2.70 -18.78
C ILE A 179 13.33 -1.70 -19.53
N ILE A 180 12.71 -0.75 -18.82
CA ILE A 180 11.84 0.26 -19.45
C ILE A 180 12.67 1.31 -20.22
N LYS A 181 13.80 1.77 -19.65
CA LYS A 181 14.71 2.71 -20.33
C LYS A 181 15.36 2.04 -21.54
N GLU A 182 15.78 0.80 -21.39
CA GLU A 182 16.37 -0.01 -22.45
C GLU A 182 15.37 -0.20 -23.60
N ALA A 183 14.15 -0.66 -23.33
CA ALA A 183 13.13 -0.84 -24.36
C ALA A 183 12.77 0.45 -25.11
N SER A 184 12.72 1.60 -24.42
CA SER A 184 12.52 2.91 -25.07
C SER A 184 13.73 3.35 -25.92
N SER A 185 14.97 3.11 -25.45
CA SER A 185 16.19 3.35 -26.23
C SER A 185 16.28 2.44 -27.47
N GLN A 186 15.74 1.24 -27.38
CA GLN A 186 15.77 0.26 -28.45
C GLN A 186 14.78 0.55 -29.58
N ILE A 187 13.69 1.26 -29.29
CA ILE A 187 12.79 1.77 -30.32
C ILE A 187 13.45 2.88 -31.15
N LEU A 188 14.42 3.62 -30.59
CA LEU A 188 15.27 4.50 -31.40
C LEU A 188 16.16 3.72 -32.37
N HIS A 189 16.59 2.50 -32.03
CA HIS A 189 17.32 1.64 -32.98
C HIS A 189 16.47 1.19 -34.18
N LEU A 190 15.13 1.24 -34.13
CA LEU A 190 14.27 1.05 -35.31
C LEU A 190 14.51 2.13 -36.38
N GLU A 191 14.96 3.33 -36.02
CA GLU A 191 15.41 4.34 -37.00
C GLU A 191 16.68 3.88 -37.74
N VAL A 192 17.59 3.18 -37.06
CA VAL A 192 18.80 2.62 -37.68
C VAL A 192 18.45 1.51 -38.67
N ILE A 193 17.39 0.76 -38.41
CA ILE A 193 16.88 -0.27 -39.33
C ILE A 193 16.19 0.34 -40.54
N LYS A 194 15.45 1.43 -40.33
CA LYS A 194 14.95 2.24 -41.43
C LYS A 194 16.15 2.66 -42.29
N ASP A 195 17.20 3.21 -41.70
CA ASP A 195 18.42 3.55 -42.43
C ASP A 195 19.07 2.34 -43.11
N PHE A 196 19.07 1.15 -42.50
CA PHE A 196 19.55 -0.08 -43.13
C PHE A 196 18.76 -0.45 -44.40
N LEU A 197 17.42 -0.40 -44.34
CA LEU A 197 16.54 -0.71 -45.46
C LEU A 197 16.61 0.36 -46.57
N TYR A 198 16.83 1.63 -46.21
CA TYR A 198 16.90 2.76 -47.16
C TYR A 198 18.28 2.96 -47.78
N ILE A 199 19.36 2.77 -47.02
CA ILE A 199 20.72 3.13 -47.41
C ILE A 199 21.46 1.97 -48.06
N GLN A 200 21.30 0.74 -47.57
CA GLN A 200 22.14 -0.36 -48.06
C GLN A 200 21.65 -1.05 -49.33
N LYS A 201 20.37 -0.89 -49.75
CA LYS A 201 19.79 -1.68 -50.86
C LYS A 201 20.29 -3.13 -50.78
N PRO A 202 19.83 -3.92 -49.79
CA PRO A 202 20.36 -5.25 -49.52
C PRO A 202 20.58 -6.04 -50.82
N GLU A 203 21.80 -6.53 -51.02
CA GLU A 203 22.22 -7.19 -52.28
C GLU A 203 21.35 -8.42 -52.58
N THR A 204 20.80 -9.04 -51.53
CA THR A 204 19.90 -10.20 -51.63
C THR A 204 18.66 -10.08 -50.75
N ILE A 205 17.58 -10.80 -51.10
CA ILE A 205 16.41 -10.95 -50.21
C ILE A 205 16.81 -11.51 -48.86
N SER A 206 17.78 -12.44 -48.84
CA SER A 206 18.19 -13.16 -47.65
C SER A 206 18.66 -12.21 -46.55
N ASP A 207 19.42 -11.18 -46.93
CA ASP A 207 19.96 -10.18 -46.01
C ASP A 207 18.83 -9.33 -45.42
N THR A 208 17.86 -8.91 -46.26
CA THR A 208 16.68 -8.17 -45.80
C THR A 208 15.84 -8.98 -44.82
N VAL A 209 15.59 -10.26 -45.13
CA VAL A 209 14.78 -11.15 -44.30
C VAL A 209 15.49 -11.45 -42.98
N SER A 210 16.81 -11.63 -43.00
CA SER A 210 17.61 -11.81 -41.78
C SER A 210 17.51 -10.59 -40.86
N GLY A 211 17.68 -9.38 -41.42
CA GLY A 211 17.53 -8.14 -40.67
C GLY A 211 16.14 -8.02 -40.01
N PHE A 212 15.06 -8.25 -40.76
CA PHE A 212 13.70 -8.25 -40.18
C PHE A 212 13.52 -9.28 -39.06
N ASN A 213 14.10 -10.48 -39.19
CA ASN A 213 14.01 -11.54 -38.18
C ASN A 213 14.76 -11.20 -36.89
N GLU A 214 15.94 -10.58 -37.00
CA GLU A 214 16.72 -10.15 -35.82
C GLU A 214 15.94 -9.14 -34.98
N ILE A 215 15.32 -8.16 -35.64
CA ILE A 215 14.54 -7.11 -34.97
C ILE A 215 13.30 -7.69 -34.32
N ARG A 216 12.59 -8.56 -35.04
CA ARG A 216 11.43 -9.27 -34.53
C ARG A 216 11.78 -10.07 -33.28
N LYS A 217 12.89 -10.82 -33.32
CA LYS A 217 13.40 -11.61 -32.20
C LYS A 217 13.69 -10.71 -31.00
N PHE A 218 14.46 -9.65 -31.24
CA PHE A 218 14.84 -8.70 -30.21
C PHE A 218 13.64 -8.04 -29.51
N LEU A 219 12.67 -7.50 -30.27
CA LEU A 219 11.46 -6.91 -29.68
C LEU A 219 10.61 -7.95 -28.92
N SER A 220 10.58 -9.20 -29.39
CA SER A 220 9.86 -10.28 -28.72
C SER A 220 10.51 -10.71 -27.41
N GLU A 221 11.86 -10.72 -27.35
CA GLU A 221 12.64 -10.98 -26.14
C GLU A 221 12.36 -9.90 -25.08
N ASN A 222 12.38 -8.62 -25.46
CA ASN A 222 12.01 -7.53 -24.55
C ASN A 222 10.61 -7.68 -23.95
N ILE A 223 9.60 -8.02 -24.77
CA ILE A 223 8.23 -8.25 -24.26
C ILE A 223 8.23 -9.38 -23.21
N MET A 224 9.06 -10.41 -23.39
CA MET A 224 9.18 -11.50 -22.45
C MET A 224 9.85 -11.05 -21.15
N ASP A 225 10.94 -10.28 -21.23
CA ASP A 225 11.69 -9.81 -20.07
C ASP A 225 10.86 -8.82 -19.24
N ILE A 226 10.21 -7.84 -19.89
CA ILE A 226 9.24 -6.93 -19.25
C ILE A 226 8.18 -7.74 -18.52
N ARG A 227 7.60 -8.75 -19.18
CA ARG A 227 6.56 -9.59 -18.56
C ARG A 227 7.07 -10.30 -17.32
N ILE A 228 8.28 -10.87 -17.35
CA ILE A 228 8.85 -11.61 -16.23
C ILE A 228 9.10 -10.66 -15.06
N ILE A 229 9.85 -9.58 -15.28
CA ILE A 229 10.24 -8.61 -14.25
C ILE A 229 9.00 -8.03 -13.56
N PHE A 230 8.04 -7.51 -14.32
CA PHE A 230 6.84 -6.93 -13.75
C PHE A 230 5.95 -7.97 -13.07
N ARG A 231 5.84 -9.19 -13.61
CA ARG A 231 5.03 -10.23 -12.99
C ARG A 231 5.59 -10.66 -11.64
N GLU A 232 6.90 -10.82 -11.55
CA GLU A 232 7.57 -11.21 -10.31
C GLU A 232 7.45 -10.11 -9.27
N TYR A 233 7.81 -8.89 -9.64
CA TYR A 233 7.73 -7.75 -8.74
C TYR A 233 6.29 -7.48 -8.24
N LEU A 234 5.32 -7.40 -9.15
CA LEU A 234 3.91 -7.15 -8.77
C LEU A 234 3.29 -8.30 -7.99
N LYS A 235 3.84 -9.52 -8.09
CA LYS A 235 3.43 -10.64 -7.23
C LYS A 235 3.95 -10.45 -5.80
N GLN A 236 5.20 -10.04 -5.63
CA GLN A 236 5.75 -9.74 -4.30
C GLN A 236 4.96 -8.62 -3.63
N GLU A 237 4.64 -7.56 -4.37
CA GLU A 237 3.81 -6.44 -3.89
C GLU A 237 2.39 -6.86 -3.50
N TRP A 238 1.80 -7.78 -4.28
CA TRP A 238 0.49 -8.36 -3.98
C TRP A 238 0.50 -9.18 -2.70
N ASP A 239 1.54 -9.99 -2.49
CA ASP A 239 1.68 -10.80 -1.29
C ASP A 239 1.90 -9.91 -0.05
N LYS A 240 2.71 -8.82 -0.16
CA LYS A 240 2.84 -7.80 0.90
C LYS A 240 1.49 -7.14 1.23
N ALA A 241 0.70 -6.78 0.22
CA ALA A 241 -0.62 -6.18 0.41
C ALA A 241 -1.58 -7.10 1.20
N LYS A 242 -1.54 -8.42 0.93
CA LYS A 242 -2.33 -9.42 1.67
C LYS A 242 -1.90 -9.57 3.12
N GLU A 243 -0.61 -9.37 3.40
CA GLU A 243 -0.05 -9.42 4.75
C GLU A 243 -0.25 -8.11 5.54
N GLY A 244 -0.82 -7.07 4.92
CA GLY A 244 -0.98 -5.76 5.54
C GLY A 244 0.35 -5.00 5.72
N LYS A 245 1.35 -5.33 4.90
CA LYS A 245 2.69 -4.70 4.86
C LYS A 245 2.79 -3.67 3.76
#